data_AF-A0A956CGQ2-F1
#
_entry.id   AF-A0A956CGQ2-F1
#
_cell.length_a   1.000
_cell.length_b   1.000
_cell.length_c   1.000
_cell.angle_alpha   90.00
_cell.angle_beta   90.00
_cell.angle_gamma   90.00
#
_symmetry.space_group_name_H-M   'P 1'
#
loop_
_entity.id
_entity.type
_entity.pdbx_description
1 polymer ?
#
loop_
_entity_poly.entity_id
_entity_poly.type
_entity_poly.pdbx_seq_one_letter_code
_entity_poly.pdbx_strand_id
1 'polypeptide(L)'
;MLSRRRGLGLLGFFTVLALSGPAWGQESADELARRHFDSGVAYLQESDYDNALKAFQKAYDLSKRPEILLNIATVHERTANLDAALAALNKYLELEPDGEHVDTVKLRIANLEKRKAAEQPAGPDKPPPGPPSETGAPETPPPVTPPPTADREKPNRLPAYIALGVGAAAAGGAVVTGIIAKKEYDDANDSCGPSCSDSQLSTGRSMAVVSTVLTGVAVVGAGLGVTLWLTADHKEPAQASAAPRLRFGGGPGSAAASALWKF
;
A
#
# COMPACT_ATOMS: atom_id res chain seq x y z
N MET A 1 38.03 -46.77 79.90
CA MET A 1 37.11 -46.06 78.99
C MET A 1 37.87 -45.79 77.68
N LEU A 2 37.83 -46.73 76.72
CA LEU A 2 37.11 -46.65 75.43
C LEU A 2 37.35 -45.34 74.65
N SER A 3 38.06 -45.39 73.50
CA SER A 3 37.47 -45.33 72.13
C SER A 3 37.91 -44.01 71.46
N ARG A 4 38.24 -43.81 70.17
CA ARG A 4 38.38 -44.63 68.93
C ARG A 4 38.70 -43.64 67.79
N ARG A 5 39.63 -44.02 66.91
CA ARG A 5 39.74 -43.80 65.44
C ARG A 5 39.58 -42.40 64.79
N ARG A 6 40.60 -42.07 63.98
CA ARG A 6 40.62 -41.72 62.52
C ARG A 6 39.39 -41.03 61.89
N GLY A 7 39.63 -39.93 61.20
CA GLY A 7 38.75 -39.37 60.17
C GLY A 7 39.50 -38.48 59.16
N LEU A 8 39.38 -38.82 57.88
CA LEU A 8 39.98 -38.26 56.67
C LEU A 8 38.96 -37.34 55.97
N GLY A 9 39.39 -36.28 55.27
CA GLY A 9 38.57 -35.58 54.25
C GLY A 9 38.62 -34.04 54.34
N LEU A 10 39.04 -33.35 53.25
CA LEU A 10 38.17 -32.63 52.29
C LEU A 10 37.75 -31.25 52.85
N LEU A 11 37.95 -30.09 52.23
CA LEU A 11 37.90 -29.66 50.83
C LEU A 11 38.58 -28.28 50.71
N GLY A 12 39.29 -28.04 49.60
CA GLY A 12 39.73 -26.70 49.21
C GLY A 12 38.54 -25.83 48.80
N PHE A 13 38.40 -24.68 49.42
CA PHE A 13 37.36 -23.70 49.12
C PHE A 13 37.88 -22.71 48.07
N PHE A 14 37.85 -23.12 46.80
CA PHE A 14 38.09 -22.22 45.66
C PHE A 14 36.85 -21.34 45.49
N THR A 15 36.91 -20.11 45.99
CA THR A 15 35.85 -19.11 45.83
C THR A 15 35.87 -18.61 44.38
N VAL A 16 34.99 -19.15 43.54
CA VAL A 16 34.73 -18.60 42.21
C VAL A 16 33.86 -17.37 42.38
N LEU A 17 34.46 -16.18 42.32
CA LEU A 17 33.74 -14.92 42.21
C LEU A 17 33.16 -14.84 40.79
N ALA A 18 31.89 -15.20 40.64
CA ALA A 18 31.19 -15.04 39.37
C ALA A 18 31.02 -13.55 39.05
N LEU A 19 31.79 -13.03 38.09
CA LEU A 19 31.48 -11.76 37.45
C LEU A 19 30.18 -11.95 36.67
N SER A 20 29.05 -11.59 37.30
CA SER A 20 27.81 -11.29 36.59
C SER A 20 28.05 -10.03 35.74
N GLY A 21 28.65 -10.22 34.56
CA GLY A 21 28.69 -9.17 33.56
C GLY A 21 27.27 -8.75 33.20
N PRO A 22 27.03 -7.48 32.80
CA PRO A 22 25.75 -7.09 32.27
C PRO A 22 25.43 -7.99 31.09
N ALA A 23 24.26 -8.63 31.10
CA ALA A 23 23.71 -9.27 29.92
C ALA A 23 23.43 -8.15 28.91
N TRP A 24 24.45 -7.77 28.12
CA TRP A 24 24.23 -7.04 26.88
C TRP A 24 23.29 -7.91 26.06
N GLY A 25 22.03 -7.50 25.98
CA GLY A 25 21.01 -8.23 25.26
C GLY A 25 21.49 -8.48 23.85
N GLN A 26 21.84 -9.73 23.54
CA GLN A 26 22.08 -10.12 22.17
C GLN A 26 20.77 -9.91 21.43
N GLU A 27 20.76 -8.97 20.49
CA GLU A 27 19.61 -8.74 19.63
C GLU A 27 19.29 -10.06 18.93
N SER A 28 18.06 -10.55 19.11
CA SER A 28 17.66 -11.83 18.54
C SER A 28 17.64 -11.75 17.02
N ALA A 29 17.89 -12.86 16.33
CA ALA A 29 17.78 -12.91 14.87
C ALA A 29 16.38 -12.46 14.38
N ASP A 30 15.34 -12.75 15.17
CA ASP A 30 13.96 -12.30 14.91
C ASP A 30 13.80 -10.78 15.01
N GLU A 31 14.41 -10.15 16.01
CA GLU A 31 14.39 -8.69 16.17
C GLU A 31 15.15 -8.00 15.04
N LEU A 32 16.34 -8.50 14.70
CA LEU A 32 17.13 -8.03 13.56
C LEU A 32 16.34 -8.18 12.23
N ALA A 33 15.66 -9.31 12.04
CA ALA A 33 14.83 -9.53 10.86
C ALA A 33 13.68 -8.51 10.78
N ARG A 34 13.02 -8.24 11.91
CA ARG A 34 11.93 -7.26 12.00
C ARG A 34 12.43 -5.86 11.66
N ARG A 35 13.57 -5.43 12.21
CA ARG A 35 14.14 -4.11 11.89
C ARG A 35 14.49 -3.98 10.40
N HIS A 36 15.04 -5.02 9.80
CA HIS A 36 15.29 -5.04 8.36
C HIS A 36 14.01 -5.00 7.54
N PHE A 37 12.95 -5.69 7.97
CA PHE A 37 11.64 -5.61 7.33
C PHE A 37 11.06 -4.20 7.40
N ASP A 38 11.06 -3.59 8.58
CA ASP A 38 10.54 -2.23 8.80
C ASP A 38 11.31 -1.20 7.96
N SER A 39 12.63 -1.36 7.88
CA SER A 39 13.48 -0.56 6.98
C SER A 39 13.09 -0.75 5.51
N GLY A 40 12.85 -2.00 5.09
CA GLY A 40 12.41 -2.30 3.72
C GLY A 40 11.07 -1.65 3.37
N VAL A 41 10.12 -1.62 4.32
CA VAL A 41 8.84 -0.93 4.15
C VAL A 41 9.05 0.58 4.00
N ALA A 42 9.90 1.19 4.84
CA ALA A 42 10.21 2.62 4.75
C ALA A 42 10.84 2.98 3.39
N TYR A 43 11.87 2.25 2.96
CA TYR A 43 12.50 2.48 1.65
C TYR A 43 11.51 2.29 0.49
N LEU A 44 10.61 1.30 0.58
CA LEU A 44 9.59 1.09 -0.45
C LEU A 44 8.61 2.27 -0.53
N GLN A 45 8.23 2.87 0.61
CA GLN A 45 7.38 4.07 0.66
C GLN A 45 8.08 5.29 0.05
N GLU A 46 9.39 5.40 0.25
CA GLU A 46 10.24 6.43 -0.35
C GLU A 46 10.57 6.17 -1.83
N SER A 47 10.11 5.04 -2.39
CA SER A 47 10.47 4.55 -3.74
C SER A 47 11.97 4.30 -3.95
N ASP A 48 12.74 4.16 -2.86
CA ASP A 48 14.12 3.70 -2.89
C ASP A 48 14.14 2.17 -3.02
N TYR A 49 13.89 1.69 -4.24
CA TYR A 49 13.73 0.27 -4.53
C TYR A 49 15.01 -0.54 -4.29
N ASP A 50 16.18 0.07 -4.49
CA ASP A 50 17.48 -0.61 -4.28
C ASP A 50 17.72 -0.92 -2.81
N ASN A 51 17.45 0.04 -1.92
CA ASN A 51 17.59 -0.19 -0.49
C ASN A 51 16.45 -1.03 0.09
N ALA A 52 15.23 -0.88 -0.44
CA ALA A 52 14.09 -1.72 -0.08
C ALA A 52 14.40 -3.20 -0.34
N LEU A 53 14.91 -3.53 -1.53
CA LEU A 53 15.23 -4.91 -1.89
C LEU A 53 16.29 -5.52 -0.97
N LYS A 54 17.37 -4.79 -0.70
CA LYS A 54 18.44 -5.23 0.21
C LYS A 54 17.91 -5.47 1.62
N ALA A 55 17.04 -4.59 2.11
CA ALA A 55 16.46 -4.69 3.44
C ALA A 55 15.53 -5.91 3.56
N PHE A 56 14.63 -6.12 2.60
CA PHE A 56 13.76 -7.30 2.58
C PHE A 56 14.54 -8.62 2.41
N GLN A 57 15.60 -8.64 1.60
CA GLN A 57 16.47 -9.82 1.48
C GLN A 57 17.11 -10.19 2.81
N LYS A 58 17.68 -9.22 3.54
CA LYS A 58 18.24 -9.46 4.88
C LYS A 58 17.18 -9.96 5.86
N ALA A 59 15.98 -9.37 5.83
CA ALA A 59 14.87 -9.79 6.68
C ALA A 59 14.46 -11.25 6.38
N TYR A 60 14.37 -11.62 5.11
CA TYR A 60 14.11 -12.99 4.68
C TYR A 60 15.25 -13.94 5.05
N ASP A 61 16.50 -13.50 4.93
CA ASP A 61 17.65 -14.34 5.27
C ASP A 61 17.75 -14.68 6.75
N LEU A 62 17.34 -13.76 7.61
CA LEU A 62 17.32 -13.93 9.06
C LEU A 62 16.10 -14.73 9.55
N SER A 63 14.91 -14.43 9.03
CA SER A 63 13.65 -15.02 9.54
C SER A 63 13.12 -16.22 8.75
N LYS A 64 13.52 -16.35 7.47
CA LYS A 64 12.99 -17.33 6.50
C LYS A 64 11.46 -17.32 6.34
N ARG A 65 10.79 -16.24 6.75
CA ARG A 65 9.33 -16.06 6.64
C ARG A 65 8.91 -15.87 5.18
N PRO A 66 8.07 -16.75 4.60
CA PRO A 66 7.67 -16.68 3.20
C PRO A 66 6.97 -15.36 2.82
N GLU A 67 6.25 -14.73 3.73
CA GLU A 67 5.49 -13.48 3.47
C GLU A 67 6.39 -12.34 2.98
N ILE A 68 7.67 -12.34 3.37
CA ILE A 68 8.65 -11.35 2.93
C ILE A 68 8.91 -11.45 1.42
N LEU A 69 8.74 -12.65 0.82
CA LEU A 69 8.85 -12.85 -0.63
C LEU A 69 7.81 -12.02 -1.41
N LEU A 70 6.63 -11.78 -0.83
CA LEU A 70 5.59 -10.95 -1.46
C LEU A 70 6.00 -9.48 -1.55
N ASN A 71 6.76 -8.99 -0.57
CA ASN A 71 7.34 -7.65 -0.59
C ASN A 71 8.51 -7.57 -1.58
N ILE A 72 9.38 -8.59 -1.62
CA ILE A 72 10.45 -8.68 -2.63
C ILE A 72 9.87 -8.66 -4.05
N ALA A 73 8.81 -9.43 -4.32
CA ALA A 73 8.11 -9.40 -5.59
C ALA A 73 7.56 -8.00 -5.92
N THR A 74 7.00 -7.30 -4.93
CA THR A 74 6.49 -5.93 -5.08
C THR A 74 7.57 -4.95 -5.50
N VAL A 75 8.76 -5.02 -4.90
CA VAL A 75 9.89 -4.17 -5.30
C VAL A 75 10.30 -4.44 -6.75
N HIS A 76 10.34 -5.70 -7.16
CA HIS A 76 10.66 -6.09 -8.53
C HIS A 76 9.60 -5.63 -9.55
N GLU A 77 8.32 -5.67 -9.18
CA GLU A 77 7.25 -5.15 -10.04
C GLU A 77 7.33 -3.63 -10.25
N ARG A 78 7.66 -2.88 -9.19
CA ARG A 78 7.84 -1.42 -9.25
C ARG A 78 9.02 -1.01 -10.13
N THR A 79 10.03 -1.87 -10.23
CA THR A 79 11.22 -1.68 -11.07
C THR A 79 11.11 -2.38 -12.43
N ALA A 80 9.91 -2.87 -12.79
CA ALA A 80 9.62 -3.59 -14.04
C ALA A 80 10.47 -4.86 -14.27
N ASN A 81 11.11 -5.40 -13.23
CA ASN A 81 11.84 -6.67 -13.31
C ASN A 81 10.86 -7.84 -13.15
N LEU A 82 10.10 -8.13 -14.21
CA LEU A 82 9.01 -9.12 -14.19
C LEU A 82 9.51 -10.53 -13.86
N ASP A 83 10.71 -10.89 -14.33
CA ASP A 83 11.31 -12.21 -14.08
C ASP A 83 11.59 -12.43 -12.59
N ALA A 84 12.24 -11.45 -11.94
CA ALA A 84 12.54 -11.55 -10.52
C ALA A 84 11.27 -11.50 -9.65
N ALA A 85 10.25 -10.74 -10.06
CA ALA A 85 8.95 -10.74 -9.40
C ALA A 85 8.27 -12.11 -9.47
N LEU A 86 8.19 -12.71 -10.67
CA LEU A 86 7.63 -14.05 -10.86
C LEU A 86 8.38 -15.11 -10.06
N ALA A 87 9.72 -15.05 -10.02
CA ALA A 87 10.52 -15.98 -9.24
C ALA A 87 10.20 -15.92 -7.73
N ALA A 88 10.06 -14.71 -7.17
CA ALA A 88 9.71 -14.54 -5.76
C ALA A 88 8.29 -15.02 -5.43
N LEU A 89 7.32 -14.76 -6.31
CA LEU A 89 5.93 -15.22 -6.15
C LEU A 89 5.80 -16.74 -6.26
N ASN A 90 6.48 -17.37 -7.23
CA ASN A 90 6.50 -18.83 -7.37
C ASN A 90 7.13 -19.48 -6.14
N LYS A 91 8.23 -18.93 -5.63
CA LYS A 91 8.85 -19.41 -4.39
C LYS A 91 7.93 -19.31 -3.18
N TYR A 92 7.09 -18.26 -3.11
CA TYR A 92 6.07 -18.18 -2.06
C TYR A 92 5.07 -19.34 -2.16
N LEU A 93 4.56 -19.65 -3.37
CA LEU A 93 3.62 -20.77 -3.58
C LEU A 93 4.26 -22.15 -3.31
N GLU A 94 5.56 -22.30 -3.51
CA GLU A 94 6.28 -23.52 -3.16
C GLU A 94 6.37 -23.73 -1.64
N LEU A 95 6.54 -22.65 -0.88
CA LEU A 95 6.68 -22.70 0.58
C LEU A 95 5.33 -22.73 1.29
N GLU A 96 4.33 -22.04 0.75
CA GLU A 96 2.99 -21.86 1.32
C GLU A 96 1.90 -22.26 0.30
N PRO A 97 1.81 -23.55 -0.09
CA PRO A 97 0.86 -24.00 -1.11
C PRO A 97 -0.62 -23.82 -0.72
N ASP A 98 -0.88 -23.76 0.60
CA ASP A 98 -2.21 -23.56 1.21
C ASP A 98 -2.26 -22.28 2.08
N GLY A 99 -1.34 -21.34 1.85
CA GLY A 99 -1.26 -20.09 2.61
C GLY A 99 -2.39 -19.10 2.30
N GLU A 100 -2.57 -18.10 3.18
CA GLU A 100 -3.64 -17.09 3.08
C GLU A 100 -3.65 -16.34 1.72
N HIS A 101 -2.48 -16.13 1.11
CA HIS A 101 -2.35 -15.30 -0.08
C HIS A 101 -2.30 -16.07 -1.40
N VAL A 102 -2.49 -17.39 -1.41
CA VAL A 102 -2.29 -18.26 -2.59
C VAL A 102 -3.09 -17.79 -3.82
N ASP A 103 -4.39 -17.53 -3.67
CA ASP A 103 -5.24 -17.12 -4.80
C ASP A 103 -4.83 -15.74 -5.35
N THR A 104 -4.47 -14.83 -4.45
CA THR A 104 -3.99 -13.49 -4.82
C THR A 104 -2.65 -13.58 -5.56
N VAL A 105 -1.74 -14.43 -5.10
CA VAL A 105 -0.43 -14.65 -5.72
C VAL A 105 -0.56 -15.29 -7.10
N LYS A 106 -1.44 -16.29 -7.26
CA LYS A 106 -1.74 -16.91 -8.58
C LYS A 106 -2.27 -15.87 -9.58
N LEU A 107 -3.20 -15.02 -9.15
CA LEU A 107 -3.72 -13.94 -9.99
C LEU A 107 -2.62 -12.94 -10.39
N ARG A 108 -1.76 -12.59 -9.42
CA ARG A 108 -0.63 -11.69 -9.65
C ARG A 108 0.36 -12.26 -10.67
N ILE A 109 0.75 -13.53 -10.54
CA ILE A 109 1.58 -14.26 -11.52
C ILE A 109 0.95 -14.20 -12.91
N ALA A 110 -0.32 -14.56 -13.05
CA ALA A 110 -1.00 -14.56 -14.34
C ALA A 110 -1.02 -13.17 -15.01
N ASN A 111 -1.15 -12.09 -14.22
CA ASN A 111 -1.09 -10.72 -14.73
C ASN A 111 0.33 -10.33 -15.17
N LEU A 112 1.37 -10.73 -14.43
CA LEU A 112 2.76 -10.48 -14.81
C LEU A 112 3.17 -11.24 -16.06
N GLU A 113 2.74 -12.50 -16.21
CA GLU A 113 2.99 -13.30 -17.41
C GLU A 113 2.38 -12.65 -18.66
N LYS A 114 1.15 -12.13 -18.56
CA LYS A 114 0.52 -11.37 -19.65
C LYS A 114 1.31 -10.12 -20.03
N ARG A 115 1.82 -9.37 -19.05
CA ARG A 115 2.65 -8.18 -19.29
C ARG A 115 3.96 -8.57 -19.99
N LYS A 116 4.62 -9.61 -19.50
CA LYS A 116 5.86 -10.13 -20.10
C LYS A 116 5.64 -10.58 -21.55
N ALA A 117 4.53 -11.28 -21.83
CA ALA A 117 4.17 -11.70 -23.18
C ALA A 117 3.82 -10.53 -24.12
N ALA A 118 3.32 -9.41 -23.59
CA ALA A 118 3.05 -8.21 -24.37
C ALA A 118 4.30 -7.37 -24.65
N GLU A 119 5.29 -7.40 -23.73
CA GLU A 119 6.56 -6.68 -23.86
C GLU A 119 7.56 -7.41 -24.77
N GLN A 120 7.46 -8.74 -24.85
CA GLN A 120 8.20 -9.50 -25.84
C GLN A 120 7.50 -9.30 -27.20
N PRO A 121 8.12 -8.60 -28.17
CA PRO A 121 7.52 -8.47 -29.49
C PRO A 121 7.25 -9.87 -30.00
N ALA A 122 6.01 -10.12 -30.44
CA ALA A 122 5.67 -11.34 -31.12
C ALA A 122 6.75 -11.57 -32.18
N GLY A 123 7.47 -12.69 -32.07
CA GLY A 123 8.45 -13.05 -33.08
C GLY A 123 7.83 -13.01 -34.48
N PRO A 124 8.65 -13.01 -35.53
CA PRO A 124 8.22 -12.79 -36.91
C PRO A 124 7.14 -13.77 -37.45
N ASP A 125 6.71 -14.76 -36.67
CA ASP A 125 5.84 -15.85 -37.10
C ASP A 125 4.39 -15.78 -36.59
N LYS A 126 3.94 -14.64 -36.03
CA LYS A 126 2.49 -14.40 -35.89
C LYS A 126 2.06 -13.36 -36.92
N PRO A 127 1.36 -13.76 -38.01
CA PRO A 127 0.70 -12.80 -38.87
C PRO A 127 -0.19 -11.91 -37.99
N PRO A 128 -0.24 -10.59 -38.24
CA PRO A 128 -1.25 -9.75 -37.60
C PRO A 128 -2.63 -10.42 -37.81
N PRO A 129 -3.56 -10.33 -36.83
CA PRO A 129 -4.95 -10.67 -37.11
C PRO A 129 -5.32 -9.85 -38.35
N GLY A 130 -5.59 -10.53 -39.46
CA GLY A 130 -5.87 -9.87 -40.72
C GLY A 130 -7.01 -8.87 -40.50
N PRO A 131 -7.01 -7.72 -41.19
CA PRO A 131 -8.21 -6.90 -41.25
C PRO A 131 -9.38 -7.80 -41.63
N PRO A 132 -10.58 -7.63 -41.04
CA PRO A 132 -11.74 -8.41 -41.43
C PRO A 132 -11.86 -8.38 -42.95
N SER A 133 -11.78 -9.55 -43.60
CA SER A 133 -12.08 -9.67 -45.01
C SER A 133 -13.53 -9.26 -45.22
N GLU A 134 -13.74 -7.99 -45.55
CA GLU A 134 -14.94 -7.50 -46.19
C GLU A 134 -14.95 -8.06 -47.62
N THR A 135 -15.38 -9.32 -47.73
CA THR A 135 -15.82 -9.89 -49.00
C THR A 135 -17.09 -9.13 -49.39
N GLY A 136 -16.97 -8.29 -50.41
CA GLY A 136 -18.09 -7.55 -50.97
C GLY A 136 -19.22 -8.47 -51.43
N ALA A 137 -20.39 -8.27 -50.84
CA ALA A 137 -21.67 -8.50 -51.46
C ALA A 137 -22.48 -7.19 -51.28
N PRO A 138 -23.16 -6.68 -52.32
CA PRO A 138 -23.96 -5.47 -52.19
C PRO A 138 -25.22 -5.80 -51.36
N GLU A 139 -25.12 -5.68 -50.05
CA GLU A 139 -26.29 -5.61 -49.18
C GLU A 139 -26.84 -4.19 -49.22
N THR A 140 -28.08 -4.12 -49.69
CA THR A 140 -29.02 -3.00 -49.61
C THR A 140 -28.79 -2.16 -48.34
N PRO A 141 -28.71 -0.81 -48.43
CA PRO A 141 -28.45 0.00 -47.25
C PRO A 141 -29.53 -0.26 -46.18
N PRO A 142 -29.16 -0.65 -44.95
CA PRO A 142 -30.11 -0.75 -43.86
C PRO A 142 -30.62 0.66 -43.52
N PRO A 143 -31.85 0.79 -42.97
CA PRO A 143 -32.38 2.08 -42.58
C PRO A 143 -31.45 2.67 -41.52
N VAL A 144 -31.08 3.95 -41.72
CA VAL A 144 -30.23 4.72 -40.81
C VAL A 144 -30.90 4.73 -39.43
N THR A 145 -30.43 3.86 -38.53
CA THR A 145 -30.71 3.99 -37.11
C THR A 145 -30.01 5.26 -36.62
N PRO A 146 -30.71 6.16 -35.91
CA PRO A 146 -30.05 7.32 -35.32
C PRO A 146 -28.92 6.87 -34.38
N PRO A 147 -27.84 7.67 -34.27
CA PRO A 147 -26.68 7.30 -33.47
C PRO A 147 -27.09 6.98 -32.03
N PRO A 148 -26.44 5.99 -31.38
CA PRO A 148 -26.73 5.66 -30.00
C PRO A 148 -26.56 6.93 -29.17
N THR A 149 -27.64 7.32 -28.48
CA THR A 149 -27.58 8.37 -27.48
C THR A 149 -26.50 8.00 -26.50
N ALA A 150 -25.48 8.86 -26.35
CA ALA A 150 -24.40 8.68 -25.40
C ALA A 150 -24.99 8.23 -24.05
N ASP A 151 -24.68 7.00 -23.66
CA ASP A 151 -25.05 6.49 -22.35
C ASP A 151 -24.47 7.47 -21.33
N ARG A 152 -25.37 8.12 -20.56
CA ARG A 152 -24.97 8.95 -19.44
C ARG A 152 -24.22 8.05 -18.46
N GLU A 153 -22.89 8.11 -18.48
CA GLU A 153 -22.06 7.50 -17.44
C GLU A 153 -22.60 7.95 -16.08
N LYS A 154 -23.03 6.98 -15.28
CA LYS A 154 -23.57 7.24 -13.94
C LYS A 154 -22.47 7.92 -13.11
N PRO A 155 -22.76 9.02 -12.39
CA PRO A 155 -21.73 9.72 -11.63
C PRO A 155 -21.12 8.80 -10.56
N ASN A 156 -19.81 8.59 -10.63
CA ASN A 156 -19.08 7.74 -9.69
C ASN A 156 -18.92 8.47 -8.35
N ARG A 157 -19.81 8.17 -7.39
CA ARG A 157 -19.81 8.75 -6.04
C ARG A 157 -18.89 8.04 -5.05
N LEU A 158 -18.16 7.00 -5.48
CA LEU A 158 -17.21 6.25 -4.66
C LEU A 158 -16.20 7.12 -3.88
N PRO A 159 -15.53 8.13 -4.47
CA PRO A 159 -14.58 8.96 -3.72
C PRO A 159 -15.24 9.79 -2.62
N ALA A 160 -16.50 10.22 -2.81
CA ALA A 160 -17.24 10.95 -1.80
C ALA A 160 -17.59 10.05 -0.59
N TYR A 161 -17.96 8.80 -0.83
CA TYR A 161 -18.24 7.83 0.24
C TYR A 161 -16.98 7.47 1.04
N ILE A 162 -15.83 7.32 0.40
CA ILE A 162 -14.56 7.06 1.08
C ILE A 162 -14.20 8.25 1.99
N ALA A 163 -14.27 9.48 1.47
CA ALA A 163 -13.97 10.69 2.23
C ALA A 163 -14.91 10.87 3.44
N LEU A 164 -16.22 10.66 3.25
CA LEU A 164 -17.21 10.74 4.35
C LEU A 164 -17.02 9.62 5.37
N GLY A 165 -16.71 8.40 4.94
CA GLY A 165 -16.46 7.26 5.82
C GLY A 165 -15.25 7.46 6.73
N VAL A 166 -14.13 7.94 6.17
CA VAL A 166 -12.92 8.26 6.95
C VAL A 166 -13.20 9.40 7.94
N GLY A 167 -13.91 10.44 7.51
CA GLY A 167 -14.31 11.56 8.39
C GLY A 167 -15.20 11.10 9.55
N ALA A 168 -16.18 10.23 9.30
CA ALA A 168 -17.07 9.69 10.33
C ALA A 168 -16.32 8.80 11.33
N ALA A 169 -15.39 7.96 10.87
CA ALA A 169 -14.56 7.14 11.75
C ALA A 169 -13.65 8.01 12.65
N ALA A 170 -13.03 9.06 12.09
CA ALA A 170 -12.22 10.00 12.86
C ALA A 170 -13.06 10.76 13.91
N ALA A 171 -14.28 11.19 13.56
CA ALA A 171 -15.20 11.83 14.49
C ALA A 171 -15.61 10.90 15.65
N GLY A 172 -15.91 9.63 15.34
CA GLY A 172 -16.20 8.61 16.35
C GLY A 172 -15.03 8.40 17.31
N GLY A 173 -13.81 8.30 16.79
CA GLY A 173 -12.59 8.21 17.61
C GLY A 173 -12.39 9.43 18.50
N ALA A 174 -12.58 10.64 17.97
CA ALA A 174 -12.45 11.89 18.73
C ALA A 174 -13.45 11.98 19.90
N VAL A 175 -14.69 11.52 19.72
CA VAL A 175 -15.70 11.49 20.80
C VAL A 175 -15.28 10.55 21.91
N VAL A 176 -14.87 9.32 21.58
CA VAL A 176 -14.45 8.32 22.58
C VAL A 176 -13.22 8.81 23.36
N THR A 177 -12.19 9.28 22.66
CA THR A 177 -10.98 9.80 23.30
C THR A 177 -11.27 11.06 24.12
N GLY A 178 -12.16 11.94 23.65
CA GLY A 178 -12.59 13.13 24.39
C GLY A 178 -13.29 12.81 25.71
N ILE A 179 -14.16 11.79 25.72
CA ILE A 179 -14.83 11.33 26.96
C ILE A 179 -13.81 10.79 27.95
N ILE A 180 -12.86 9.97 27.50
CA ILE A 180 -11.79 9.41 28.35
C ILE A 180 -10.90 10.52 28.90
N ALA A 181 -10.45 11.44 28.04
CA ALA A 181 -9.61 12.57 28.43
C ALA A 181 -10.31 13.49 29.43
N LYS A 182 -11.62 13.71 29.29
CA LYS A 182 -12.41 14.50 30.24
C LYS A 182 -12.46 13.84 31.62
N LYS A 183 -12.65 12.52 31.67
CA LYS A 183 -12.65 11.78 32.94
C LYS A 183 -11.28 11.87 33.62
N GLU A 184 -10.20 11.65 32.88
CA GLU A 184 -8.82 11.76 33.40
C GLU A 184 -8.51 13.18 33.92
N TYR A 185 -9.02 14.21 33.22
CA TYR A 185 -8.88 15.60 33.63
C TYR A 185 -9.65 15.91 34.92
N ASP A 186 -10.91 15.48 35.02
CA ASP A 186 -11.74 15.69 36.21
C ASP A 186 -11.14 14.94 37.42
N ASP A 187 -10.68 13.68 37.24
CA ASP A 187 -9.99 12.88 38.27
C ASP A 187 -8.66 13.55 38.71
N ALA A 188 -7.90 14.12 37.77
CA ALA A 188 -6.68 14.87 38.07
C ALA A 188 -6.98 16.17 38.82
N ASN A 189 -8.02 16.91 38.43
CA ASN A 189 -8.44 18.16 39.06
C ASN A 189 -8.90 17.94 40.51
N ASP A 190 -9.65 16.88 40.77
CA ASP A 190 -10.14 16.53 42.11
C ASP A 190 -9.02 16.04 43.03
N SER A 191 -7.96 15.47 42.46
CA SER A 191 -6.80 14.96 43.19
C SER A 191 -5.72 16.03 43.45
N CYS A 192 -5.81 17.19 42.81
CA CYS A 192 -4.78 18.23 42.84
C CYS A 192 -5.19 19.43 43.72
N GLY A 193 -4.44 19.68 44.79
CA GLY A 193 -4.52 20.93 45.58
C GLY A 193 -3.72 22.09 44.94
N PRO A 194 -3.57 23.26 45.61
CA PRO A 194 -3.02 24.51 45.03
C PRO A 194 -1.55 24.49 44.57
N SER A 195 -0.87 23.34 44.63
CA SER A 195 0.53 23.19 44.22
C SER A 195 0.74 21.83 43.57
N CYS A 196 0.58 21.76 42.24
CA CYS A 196 0.84 20.55 41.45
C CYS A 196 2.20 20.62 40.74
N SER A 197 2.83 19.45 40.57
CA SER A 197 4.14 19.30 39.90
C SER A 197 3.98 18.89 38.43
N ASP A 198 4.81 19.42 37.54
CA ASP A 198 4.75 19.25 36.07
C ASP A 198 4.75 17.79 35.59
N SER A 199 5.29 16.85 36.37
CA SER A 199 5.37 15.44 35.98
C SER A 199 4.03 14.71 36.00
N GLN A 200 2.99 15.26 36.65
CA GLN A 200 1.63 14.67 36.62
C GLN A 200 0.77 15.20 35.45
N LEU A 201 1.25 16.21 34.70
CA LEU A 201 0.55 16.81 33.57
C LEU A 201 0.98 16.25 32.20
N SER A 202 1.99 15.38 32.13
CA SER A 202 2.52 14.86 30.85
C SER A 202 1.54 13.94 30.12
N THR A 203 0.72 13.17 30.85
CA THR A 203 -0.31 12.29 30.28
C THR A 203 -1.47 13.09 29.68
N GLY A 204 -1.80 14.26 30.25
CA GLY A 204 -2.82 15.16 29.71
C GLY A 204 -2.39 15.83 28.40
N ARG A 205 -1.11 16.20 28.26
CA ARG A 205 -0.60 16.82 27.03
C ARG A 205 -0.58 15.87 25.82
N SER A 206 -0.23 14.60 26.00
CA SER A 206 -0.22 13.62 24.90
C SER A 206 -1.62 13.33 24.38
N MET A 207 -2.61 13.22 25.28
CA MET A 207 -4.02 13.00 24.91
C MET A 207 -4.63 14.22 24.20
N ALA A 208 -4.24 15.44 24.60
CA ALA A 208 -4.68 16.68 23.96
C ALA A 208 -4.16 16.80 22.51
N VAL A 209 -2.92 16.38 22.24
CA VAL A 209 -2.35 16.40 20.88
C VAL A 209 -3.09 15.41 19.96
N VAL A 210 -3.34 14.18 20.43
CA VAL A 210 -4.08 13.18 19.66
C VAL A 210 -5.50 13.65 19.36
N SER A 211 -6.20 14.22 20.35
CA SER A 211 -7.54 14.77 20.17
C SER A 211 -7.58 15.90 19.13
N THR A 212 -6.61 16.82 19.18
CA THR A 212 -6.52 17.96 18.24
C THR A 212 -6.31 17.49 16.79
N VAL A 213 -5.42 16.50 16.59
CA VAL A 213 -5.17 15.94 15.26
C VAL A 213 -6.41 15.24 14.72
N LEU A 214 -7.10 14.43 15.55
CA LEU A 214 -8.32 13.73 15.14
C LEU A 214 -9.46 14.69 14.77
N THR A 215 -9.66 15.77 15.55
CA THR A 215 -10.65 16.80 15.22
C THR A 215 -10.31 17.51 13.91
N GLY A 216 -9.03 17.84 13.68
CA GLY A 216 -8.58 18.43 12.41
C GLY A 216 -8.88 17.54 11.21
N VAL A 217 -8.56 16.24 11.30
CA VAL A 217 -8.85 15.25 10.25
C VAL A 217 -10.36 15.11 10.01
N ALA A 218 -11.18 15.10 11.06
CA ALA A 218 -12.63 14.99 10.95
C ALA A 218 -13.25 16.20 10.20
N VAL A 219 -12.82 17.43 10.52
CA VAL A 219 -13.32 18.65 9.87
C VAL A 219 -12.95 18.69 8.39
N VAL A 220 -11.69 18.39 8.07
CA VAL A 220 -11.21 18.37 6.67
C VAL A 220 -11.90 17.27 5.87
N GLY A 221 -12.02 16.07 6.44
CA GLY A 221 -12.70 14.94 5.80
C GLY A 221 -14.18 15.20 5.51
N ALA A 222 -14.90 15.80 6.46
CA ALA A 222 -16.29 16.20 6.27
C ALA A 222 -16.43 17.29 5.20
N GLY A 223 -15.58 18.32 5.23
CA GLY A 223 -15.59 19.40 4.24
C GLY A 223 -15.32 18.92 2.82
N LEU A 224 -14.29 18.08 2.62
CA LEU A 224 -13.96 17.50 1.32
C LEU A 224 -15.01 16.50 0.86
N GLY A 225 -15.52 15.65 1.75
CA GLY A 225 -16.56 14.66 1.44
C GLY A 225 -17.86 15.30 0.98
N VAL A 226 -18.33 16.35 1.67
CA VAL A 226 -19.54 17.10 1.29
C VAL A 226 -19.32 17.85 -0.02
N THR A 227 -18.16 18.49 -0.20
CA THR A 227 -17.84 19.19 -1.44
C THR A 227 -17.85 18.23 -2.63
N LEU A 228 -17.15 17.10 -2.53
CA LEU A 228 -17.12 16.09 -3.59
C LEU A 228 -18.50 15.49 -3.87
N TRP A 229 -19.32 15.29 -2.84
CA TRP A 229 -20.69 14.79 -3.01
C TRP A 229 -21.57 15.79 -3.78
N LEU A 230 -21.48 17.09 -3.46
CA LEU A 230 -22.25 18.14 -4.12
C LEU A 230 -21.75 18.43 -5.54
N THR A 231 -20.44 18.34 -5.80
CA THR A 231 -19.87 18.56 -7.14
C THR A 231 -19.94 17.33 -8.05
N ALA A 232 -20.26 16.15 -7.51
CA ALA A 232 -20.35 14.90 -8.29
C ALA A 232 -21.46 14.94 -9.36
N ASP A 233 -22.47 15.80 -9.18
CA ASP A 233 -23.56 15.99 -10.14
C ASP A 233 -23.26 17.09 -11.18
N HIS A 234 -22.14 17.81 -11.02
CA HIS A 234 -21.68 18.88 -11.90
C HIS A 234 -20.32 18.55 -12.53
N LYS A 235 -20.27 17.50 -13.35
CA LYS A 235 -19.35 17.57 -14.50
C LYS A 235 -20.12 18.23 -15.62
N GLU A 236 -19.85 19.52 -15.85
CA GLU A 236 -19.95 20.04 -17.21
C GLU A 236 -19.25 19.01 -18.11
N PRO A 237 -19.91 18.53 -19.19
CA PRO A 237 -19.23 17.67 -20.13
C PRO A 237 -17.98 18.43 -20.51
N ALA A 238 -16.81 17.85 -20.21
CA ALA A 238 -15.54 18.36 -20.70
C ALA A 238 -15.81 18.69 -22.16
N GLN A 239 -15.80 20.00 -22.49
CA GLN A 239 -16.05 20.48 -23.83
C GLN A 239 -15.32 19.51 -24.73
N ALA A 240 -16.08 18.75 -25.53
CA ALA A 240 -15.51 17.83 -26.48
C ALA A 240 -14.48 18.67 -27.23
N SER A 241 -13.21 18.46 -26.90
CA SER A 241 -12.11 19.29 -27.41
C SER A 241 -12.39 19.38 -28.89
N ALA A 242 -12.53 20.62 -29.36
CA ALA A 242 -12.79 20.94 -30.75
C ALA A 242 -11.66 20.31 -31.57
N ALA A 243 -11.82 19.03 -31.90
CA ALA A 243 -10.84 18.28 -32.65
C ALA A 243 -10.97 18.83 -34.07
N PRO A 244 -9.93 19.49 -34.60
CA PRO A 244 -10.00 20.04 -35.93
C PRO A 244 -10.25 18.88 -36.90
N ARG A 245 -11.34 18.96 -37.66
CA ARG A 245 -11.58 18.01 -38.75
C ARG A 245 -10.60 18.36 -39.87
N LEU A 246 -9.51 17.60 -39.95
CA LEU A 246 -8.55 17.71 -41.04
C LEU A 246 -9.17 17.13 -42.31
N ARG A 247 -9.25 17.96 -43.35
CA ARG A 247 -9.68 17.52 -44.67
C ARG A 247 -8.45 17.55 -45.58
N PHE A 248 -8.09 16.37 -46.11
CA PHE A 248 -7.01 16.23 -47.08
C PHE A 248 -7.62 16.15 -48.47
N GLY A 249 -7.22 17.07 -49.36
CA GLY A 249 -7.58 17.07 -50.77
C GLY A 249 -6.32 16.83 -51.60
N GLY A 250 -6.29 15.74 -52.35
CA GLY A 250 -5.19 15.41 -53.26
C GLY A 250 -5.65 15.43 -54.72
N GLY A 251 -4.94 16.19 -55.56
CA GLY A 251 -5.01 16.12 -57.02
C GLY A 251 -3.63 15.78 -57.60
N PRO A 252 -3.52 15.36 -58.88
CA PRO A 252 -2.25 14.97 -59.47
C PRO A 252 -1.30 16.18 -59.52
N GLY A 253 -0.29 16.16 -58.63
CA GLY A 253 0.76 17.18 -58.52
C GLY A 253 0.72 18.05 -57.25
N SER A 254 -0.31 17.98 -56.40
CA SER A 254 -0.31 18.71 -55.12
C SER A 254 -1.24 18.09 -54.08
N ALA A 255 -0.77 18.03 -52.83
CA ALA A 255 -1.59 17.71 -51.65
C ALA A 255 -1.81 18.98 -50.82
N ALA A 256 -3.05 19.25 -50.44
CA ALA A 256 -3.39 20.34 -49.53
C ALA A 256 -4.12 19.78 -48.29
N ALA A 257 -3.74 20.28 -47.12
CA ALA A 257 -4.39 20.02 -45.85
C ALA A 257 -4.86 21.34 -45.25
N SER A 258 -6.15 21.44 -44.93
CA SER A 258 -6.71 22.61 -44.26
C SER A 258 -7.48 22.19 -43.01
N ALA A 259 -7.25 22.88 -41.90
CA ALA A 259 -7.99 22.73 -40.66
C ALA A 259 -9.07 23.83 -40.57
N LEU A 260 -10.34 23.43 -40.44
CA LEU A 260 -11.46 24.35 -40.27
C LEU A 260 -11.90 24.34 -38.80
N TRP A 261 -11.79 25.50 -38.15
CA TRP A 261 -12.27 25.72 -36.79
C TRP A 261 -13.68 26.31 -36.87
N LYS A 262 -14.65 25.68 -36.21
CA LYS A 262 -16.00 26.24 -36.05
C LYS A 262 -16.14 26.65 -34.59
N PHE A 263 -16.07 27.95 -34.35
CA PHE A 263 -16.39 28.56 -33.06
C PHE A 263 -17.90 28.64 -32.89
#